data_AF-A0AA95GB27-F1
#
_entry.id   AF-A0AA95GB27-F1
#
_cell.length_a   1.000
_cell.length_b   1.000
_cell.length_c   1.000
_cell.angle_alpha   90.00
_cell.angle_beta   90.00
_cell.angle_gamma   90.00
#
_symmetry.space_group_name_H-M   'P 1'
#
loop_
_entity.id
_entity.type
_entity.pdbx_description
1 polymer ?
#
loop_
_entity_poly.entity_id
_entity_poly.type
_entity_poly.pdbx_seq_one_letter_code
_entity_poly.pdbx_strand_id
1 'polypeptide(L)'
;MKLFIQVISFCIFLISCKENTTTSITIQPVLKTETDEEAHRVWPVMQSIAPPQGLRPCCAFGYNLKVKLWQIPIPFYRIDNIVEANKLGEHHYNDSFWGTLTALIGLSKEKLGLIYTEKGGFIDIAHVKDTADYTLYLFTEIFAHLGENYQIQLDDELAARKIQLFVSKLSISYIERYTLSAYLAAELAFELAAWHEIAQSYGYESVPGFSEGISAFSPEDLYSNLLGARIALTLILQGQASSVSQFSAGMTKTLPSALKELGAYAKNETQQMFDQVDSLWWNSKMHVPDKFLLLKRDYETSSTRMPVMPLKYIQYGHKLSLPQNYKHYKLAQFAQLQLWPTKFSTVLPAKKGYWTREDFPQIAKFTEIRDNLELEQQ
;
A
#
# COMPACT_ATOMS: atom_id res chain seq x y z
N MET A 1 -55.03 46.54 0.14
CA MET A 1 -56.03 45.48 -0.08
C MET A 1 -55.57 44.71 -1.30
N LYS A 2 -54.92 43.56 -1.07
CA LYS A 2 -55.37 42.26 -1.60
C LYS A 2 -55.60 42.35 -3.11
N LEU A 3 -54.71 41.89 -3.99
CA LEU A 3 -54.66 40.46 -4.31
C LEU A 3 -53.57 40.21 -5.38
N PHE A 4 -52.28 40.33 -5.06
CA PHE A 4 -51.21 39.80 -5.92
C PHE A 4 -50.06 39.22 -5.07
N ILE A 5 -50.43 38.69 -3.90
CA ILE A 5 -49.62 37.84 -3.04
C ILE A 5 -50.35 36.49 -3.04
N GLN A 6 -50.04 35.66 -4.03
CA GLN A 6 -50.28 34.21 -4.11
C GLN A 6 -50.02 33.83 -5.57
N VAL A 7 -49.07 32.90 -5.79
CA VAL A 7 -48.77 32.12 -7.03
C VAL A 7 -47.28 32.10 -7.44
N ILE A 8 -46.36 32.82 -6.79
CA ILE A 8 -44.90 32.56 -6.95
C ILE A 8 -44.26 32.21 -5.60
N SER A 9 -44.80 31.15 -4.99
CA SER A 9 -44.20 30.51 -3.82
C SER A 9 -44.56 29.02 -3.84
N PHE A 10 -44.33 28.34 -4.96
CA PHE A 10 -44.46 26.88 -5.04
C PHE A 10 -43.71 26.26 -6.23
N CYS A 11 -42.43 26.59 -6.46
CA CYS A 11 -41.57 25.84 -7.41
C CYS A 11 -40.10 25.75 -7.00
N ILE A 12 -39.78 25.90 -5.72
CA ILE A 12 -38.41 25.66 -5.20
C ILE A 12 -38.55 24.81 -3.94
N PHE A 13 -38.86 23.53 -4.09
CA PHE A 13 -38.61 22.47 -3.08
C PHE A 13 -38.95 21.09 -3.69
N LEU A 14 -38.25 20.73 -4.78
CA LEU A 14 -38.09 19.34 -5.19
C LEU A 14 -36.65 19.11 -5.70
N ILE A 15 -35.66 19.60 -4.95
CA ILE A 15 -34.37 18.90 -4.91
C ILE A 15 -34.63 17.73 -3.96
N SER A 16 -35.17 16.65 -4.51
CA SER A 16 -35.14 15.37 -3.82
C SER A 16 -33.67 15.01 -3.70
N CYS A 17 -33.13 15.14 -2.49
CA CYS A 17 -31.93 14.45 -2.08
C CYS A 17 -32.16 12.97 -2.37
N LYS A 18 -31.68 12.49 -3.53
CA LYS A 18 -31.22 11.12 -3.63
C LYS A 18 -29.96 11.06 -2.77
N GLU A 19 -30.16 10.94 -1.46
CA GLU A 19 -29.24 10.14 -0.68
C GLU A 19 -29.31 8.76 -1.32
N ASN A 20 -28.39 8.47 -2.23
CA ASN A 20 -28.01 7.11 -2.52
C ASN A 20 -27.45 6.58 -1.20
N THR A 21 -28.35 6.11 -0.34
CA THR A 21 -28.07 5.13 0.69
C THR A 21 -27.60 3.90 -0.07
N THR A 22 -26.35 3.95 -0.49
CA THR A 22 -25.60 2.80 -0.95
C THR A 22 -25.56 1.93 0.28
N THR A 23 -26.47 0.95 0.35
CA THR A 23 -26.45 -0.15 1.31
C THR A 23 -25.15 -0.88 1.06
N SER A 24 -24.07 -0.31 1.61
CA SER A 24 -22.73 -0.76 1.35
C SER A 24 -22.53 -2.00 2.21
N ILE A 25 -22.72 -3.13 1.55
CA ILE A 25 -22.48 -4.46 2.07
C ILE A 25 -21.01 -4.52 2.48
N THR A 26 -20.74 -4.96 3.71
CA THR A 26 -19.37 -5.28 4.13
C THR A 26 -18.91 -6.48 3.32
N ILE A 27 -17.98 -6.25 2.40
CA ILE A 27 -17.33 -7.32 1.64
C ILE A 27 -16.33 -8.00 2.56
N GLN A 28 -16.48 -9.31 2.72
CA GLN A 28 -15.52 -10.11 3.47
C GLN A 28 -14.23 -10.21 2.66
N PRO A 29 -13.07 -9.88 3.27
CA PRO A 29 -11.79 -10.04 2.59
C PRO A 29 -11.51 -11.52 2.37
N VAL A 30 -10.76 -11.85 1.32
CA VAL A 30 -10.32 -13.23 1.08
C VAL A 30 -8.85 -13.31 1.40
N LEU A 31 -8.54 -13.78 2.62
CA LEU A 31 -7.16 -13.84 3.11
C LEU A 31 -6.55 -15.23 3.08
N LYS A 32 -7.13 -16.23 2.40
CA LYS A 32 -6.44 -17.52 2.22
C LYS A 32 -5.08 -17.38 1.54
N THR A 33 -4.17 -18.33 1.77
CA THR A 33 -2.79 -18.27 1.27
C THR A 33 -2.73 -17.96 -0.22
N GLU A 34 -3.35 -18.79 -1.04
CA GLU A 34 -3.49 -18.60 -2.48
C GLU A 34 -4.93 -18.16 -2.76
N THR A 35 -5.11 -17.07 -3.50
CA THR A 35 -6.43 -16.64 -3.96
C THR A 35 -6.76 -17.30 -5.30
N ASP A 36 -8.03 -17.70 -5.44
CA ASP A 36 -8.65 -18.18 -6.68
C ASP A 36 -9.91 -17.36 -7.00
N GLU A 37 -10.03 -16.17 -6.40
CA GLU A 37 -11.19 -15.30 -6.57
C GLU A 37 -11.40 -14.97 -8.04
N GLU A 38 -12.66 -15.00 -8.47
CA GLU A 38 -13.06 -14.59 -9.82
C GLU A 38 -14.22 -13.62 -9.74
N ALA A 39 -14.30 -12.72 -10.72
CA ALA A 39 -15.49 -11.90 -10.87
C ALA A 39 -16.62 -12.76 -11.43
N HIS A 40 -17.80 -12.71 -10.84
CA HIS A 40 -18.98 -13.42 -11.35
C HIS A 40 -19.62 -12.75 -12.58
N ARG A 41 -19.26 -11.49 -12.84
CA ARG A 41 -19.65 -10.70 -14.00
C ARG A 41 -18.64 -9.59 -14.22
N VAL A 42 -18.68 -8.96 -15.39
CA VAL A 42 -17.97 -7.69 -15.59
C VAL A 42 -18.76 -6.59 -14.91
N TRP A 43 -18.14 -5.96 -13.91
CA TRP A 43 -18.72 -4.82 -13.20
C TRP A 43 -18.39 -3.50 -13.92
N PRO A 44 -19.14 -2.43 -13.67
CA PRO A 44 -18.76 -1.10 -14.13
C PRO A 44 -17.38 -0.70 -13.59
N VAL A 45 -16.51 -0.23 -14.47
CA VAL A 45 -15.18 0.29 -14.14
C VAL A 45 -15.18 1.80 -14.39
N MET A 46 -14.66 2.57 -13.45
CA MET A 46 -14.48 4.01 -13.64
C MET A 46 -13.51 4.31 -14.79
N GLN A 47 -13.60 5.50 -15.36
CA GLN A 47 -12.54 5.98 -16.25
C GLN A 47 -11.21 6.07 -15.50
N SER A 48 -10.12 6.06 -16.25
CA SER A 48 -8.77 6.26 -15.72
C SER A 48 -8.73 7.42 -14.72
N ILE A 49 -8.15 7.14 -13.57
CA ILE A 49 -7.94 8.11 -12.50
C ILE A 49 -6.47 8.54 -12.48
N ALA A 50 -6.18 9.68 -11.86
CA ALA A 50 -4.78 10.07 -11.68
C ALA A 50 -4.03 9.02 -10.85
N PRO A 51 -2.76 8.72 -11.18
CA PRO A 51 -1.93 7.87 -10.35
C PRO A 51 -1.86 8.43 -8.92
N PRO A 52 -1.73 7.59 -7.89
CA PRO A 52 -1.39 8.07 -6.55
C PRO A 52 -0.13 8.95 -6.60
N GLN A 53 -0.19 10.13 -6.00
CA GLN A 53 0.88 11.13 -6.00
C GLN A 53 1.57 11.16 -4.65
N GLY A 54 2.79 10.65 -4.61
CA GLY A 54 3.51 10.40 -3.36
C GLY A 54 2.92 9.21 -2.60
N LEU A 55 3.59 8.84 -1.51
CA LEU A 55 3.10 7.85 -0.57
C LEU A 55 2.64 8.55 0.70
N ARG A 56 1.73 7.90 1.43
CA ARG A 56 1.44 8.28 2.80
C ARG A 56 2.76 8.17 3.59
N PRO A 57 3.06 9.08 4.53
CA PRO A 57 4.30 8.97 5.30
C PRO A 57 4.37 7.61 5.98
N CYS A 58 5.41 6.84 5.68
CA CYS A 58 5.66 5.54 6.32
C CYS A 58 5.81 5.75 7.82
N CYS A 59 5.20 4.88 8.62
CA CYS A 59 5.32 4.98 10.06
C CYS A 59 6.67 4.37 10.47
N ALA A 60 7.52 5.15 11.15
CA ALA A 60 8.73 4.55 11.72
C ALA A 60 8.36 3.40 12.68
N PHE A 61 8.99 2.23 12.51
CA PHE A 61 8.67 1.05 13.31
C PHE A 61 8.97 1.27 14.79
N GLY A 62 7.97 1.05 15.64
CA GLY A 62 8.02 1.28 17.07
C GLY A 62 6.91 2.21 17.55
N TYR A 63 6.92 2.56 18.84
CA TYR A 63 5.93 3.47 19.44
C TYR A 63 6.56 4.38 20.48
N ASN A 64 5.87 5.47 20.82
CA ASN A 64 6.37 6.50 21.72
C ASN A 64 7.76 7.01 21.31
N LEU A 65 7.95 7.14 20.00
CA LEU A 65 9.23 7.43 19.38
C LEU A 65 9.68 8.84 19.76
N LYS A 66 10.96 8.96 20.13
CA LYS A 66 11.58 10.26 20.32
C LYS A 66 11.85 10.88 18.96
N VAL A 67 11.85 12.20 18.91
CA VAL A 67 12.13 12.95 17.67
C VAL A 67 13.29 13.87 17.92
N LYS A 68 14.15 14.02 16.92
CA LYS A 68 15.12 15.12 16.86
C LYS A 68 14.94 15.88 15.55
N LEU A 69 15.16 17.19 15.61
CA LEU A 69 15.30 18.01 14.41
C LEU A 69 16.79 18.31 14.27
N TRP A 70 17.39 17.87 13.16
CA TRP A 70 18.85 17.83 13.02
C TRP A 70 19.48 17.03 14.16
N GLN A 71 20.27 17.68 15.02
CA GLN A 71 20.94 17.06 16.17
C GLN A 71 20.35 17.48 17.51
N ILE A 72 19.18 18.12 17.51
CA ILE A 72 18.52 18.63 18.71
C ILE A 72 17.30 17.75 19.02
N PRO A 73 17.32 16.98 20.13
CA PRO A 73 16.14 16.26 20.60
C PRO A 73 14.99 17.21 20.91
N ILE A 74 13.77 16.85 20.53
CA ILE A 74 12.56 17.62 20.85
C ILE A 74 11.97 17.03 22.14
N PRO A 75 12.13 17.70 23.30
CA PRO A 75 11.63 17.18 24.56
C PRO A 75 10.09 17.19 24.57
N PHE A 76 9.50 16.24 25.29
CA PHE A 76 8.04 16.11 25.51
C PHE A 76 7.18 15.88 24.26
N TYR A 77 7.76 15.85 23.06
CA TYR A 77 7.08 15.40 21.84
C TYR A 77 7.44 13.94 21.55
N ARG A 78 6.42 13.13 21.26
CA ARG A 78 6.55 11.69 20.98
C ARG A 78 5.59 11.29 19.89
N ILE A 79 6.05 10.43 18.99
CA ILE A 79 5.19 9.86 17.95
C ILE A 79 4.59 8.56 18.48
N ASP A 80 3.26 8.52 18.62
CA ASP A 80 2.51 7.33 18.99
C ASP A 80 1.92 6.70 17.73
N ASN A 81 2.61 5.69 17.20
CA ASN A 81 2.26 5.04 15.94
C ASN A 81 1.21 3.94 16.11
N ILE A 82 0.60 3.72 17.28
CA ILE A 82 -0.30 2.58 17.46
C ILE A 82 -1.76 2.93 17.18
N VAL A 83 -2.36 2.18 16.26
CA VAL A 83 -3.77 2.26 15.87
C VAL A 83 -4.56 1.02 16.27
N GLU A 84 -5.88 1.10 16.19
CA GLU A 84 -6.81 0.01 16.48
C GLU A 84 -7.67 -0.27 15.24
N ALA A 85 -7.95 -1.54 14.96
CA ALA A 85 -8.66 -1.95 13.74
C ALA A 85 -10.03 -1.29 13.57
N ASN A 86 -10.71 -0.93 14.65
CA ASN A 86 -12.03 -0.27 14.65
C ASN A 86 -11.98 1.27 14.67
N LYS A 87 -10.78 1.88 14.64
CA LYS A 87 -10.58 3.35 14.76
C LYS A 87 -9.71 3.92 13.64
N LEU A 88 -9.67 3.30 12.47
CA LEU A 88 -8.83 3.73 11.34
C LEU A 88 -9.35 4.99 10.60
N GLY A 89 -10.62 5.36 10.82
CA GLY A 89 -11.27 6.44 10.10
C GLY A 89 -11.72 6.04 8.70
N GLU A 90 -12.01 7.03 7.86
CA GLU A 90 -12.38 6.82 6.46
C GLU A 90 -11.13 6.64 5.58
N HIS A 91 -11.27 5.88 4.50
CA HIS A 91 -10.25 5.78 3.45
C HIS A 91 -10.47 6.82 2.37
N HIS A 92 -9.43 7.59 2.07
CA HIS A 92 -9.39 8.57 0.99
C HIS A 92 -8.33 8.13 -0.02
N TYR A 93 -8.75 7.85 -1.25
CA TYR A 93 -7.81 7.56 -2.33
C TYR A 93 -6.83 8.73 -2.53
N ASN A 94 -5.54 8.41 -2.61
CA ASN A 94 -4.49 9.37 -2.95
C ASN A 94 -4.51 10.64 -2.07
N ASP A 95 -4.08 10.50 -0.81
CA ASP A 95 -3.86 11.65 0.05
C ASP A 95 -2.59 12.39 -0.43
N SER A 96 -2.79 13.38 -1.31
CA SER A 96 -1.75 14.16 -2.02
C SER A 96 -0.57 14.61 -1.13
N PHE A 97 0.49 15.16 -1.71
CA PHE A 97 1.61 15.81 -0.99
C PHE A 97 1.19 16.70 0.21
N TRP A 98 0.06 17.41 0.11
CA TRP A 98 -0.51 18.18 1.23
C TRP A 98 -1.10 17.29 2.33
N GLY A 99 -1.73 16.18 1.96
CA GLY A 99 -2.05 15.05 2.82
C GLY A 99 -0.83 14.51 3.56
N THR A 100 0.25 14.19 2.84
CA THR A 100 1.54 13.78 3.41
C THR A 100 2.06 14.81 4.43
N LEU A 101 2.04 16.10 4.08
CA LEU A 101 2.46 17.17 5.00
C LEU A 101 1.54 17.31 6.22
N THR A 102 0.22 17.21 6.03
CA THR A 102 -0.76 17.26 7.13
C THR A 102 -0.66 16.06 8.06
N ALA A 103 -0.37 14.87 7.53
CA ALA A 103 -0.08 13.68 8.32
C ALA A 103 1.21 13.85 9.15
N LEU A 104 2.29 14.38 8.56
CA LEU A 104 3.54 14.68 9.28
C LEU A 104 3.37 15.67 10.44
N ILE A 105 2.43 16.61 10.35
CA ILE A 105 2.11 17.58 11.43
C ILE A 105 0.92 17.15 12.31
N GLY A 106 0.38 15.93 12.14
CA GLY A 106 -0.66 15.36 13.00
C GLY A 106 -2.09 15.88 12.78
N LEU A 107 -2.40 16.39 11.58
CA LEU A 107 -3.70 16.98 11.21
C LEU A 107 -4.51 16.14 10.20
N SER A 108 -4.07 14.92 9.86
CA SER A 108 -4.80 14.06 8.92
C SER A 108 -6.12 13.53 9.50
N LYS A 109 -7.13 13.38 8.63
CA LYS A 109 -8.40 12.72 8.95
C LYS A 109 -8.29 11.19 8.92
N GLU A 110 -7.28 10.66 8.23
CA GLU A 110 -6.94 9.24 8.29
C GLU A 110 -6.07 8.96 9.51
N LYS A 111 -6.34 7.87 10.24
CA LYS A 111 -5.42 7.39 11.27
C LYS A 111 -4.49 6.35 10.68
N LEU A 112 -3.27 6.80 10.38
CA LEU A 112 -2.16 5.97 9.97
C LEU A 112 -1.37 5.51 11.20
N GLY A 113 -0.75 4.35 11.09
CA GLY A 113 -0.01 3.72 12.18
C GLY A 113 0.11 2.22 12.01
N LEU A 114 0.66 1.61 13.05
CA LEU A 114 0.99 0.21 13.19
C LEU A 114 0.00 -0.48 14.12
N ILE A 115 -0.37 -1.71 13.78
CA ILE A 115 -1.16 -2.60 14.62
C ILE A 115 -0.55 -4.00 14.59
N TYR A 116 -0.52 -4.69 15.73
CA TYR A 116 -0.15 -6.10 15.75
C TYR A 116 -1.38 -6.99 15.53
N THR A 117 -1.19 -8.07 14.77
CA THR A 117 -2.18 -9.10 14.52
C THR A 117 -1.56 -10.48 14.79
N GLU A 118 -2.32 -11.40 15.37
CA GLU A 118 -1.84 -12.75 15.73
C GLU A 118 -1.23 -13.49 14.53
N LYS A 119 -1.83 -13.34 13.35
CA LYS A 119 -1.48 -14.09 12.14
C LYS A 119 -0.65 -13.29 11.15
N GLY A 120 -0.77 -11.96 11.12
CA GLY A 120 -0.07 -11.09 10.18
C GLY A 120 1.15 -10.38 10.78
N GLY A 121 1.41 -10.53 12.08
CA GLY A 121 2.46 -9.76 12.76
C GLY A 121 2.08 -8.29 12.85
N PHE A 122 3.09 -7.42 12.83
CA PHE A 122 2.85 -5.98 12.69
C PHE A 122 2.36 -5.65 11.29
N ILE A 123 1.43 -4.70 11.19
CA ILE A 123 0.84 -4.21 9.94
C ILE A 123 0.89 -2.70 9.93
N ASP A 124 1.47 -2.10 8.89
CA ASP A 124 1.40 -0.66 8.60
C ASP A 124 0.18 -0.34 7.73
N ILE A 125 -0.72 0.46 8.27
CA ILE A 125 -1.95 0.88 7.59
C ILE A 125 -1.68 1.79 6.38
N ALA A 126 -0.62 2.58 6.38
CA ALA A 126 -0.21 3.39 5.23
C ALA A 126 0.15 2.49 4.04
N HIS A 127 1.00 1.47 4.26
CA HIS A 127 1.40 0.50 3.24
C HIS A 127 0.20 -0.28 2.66
N VAL A 128 -0.72 -0.71 3.53
CA VAL A 128 -1.96 -1.39 3.10
C VAL A 128 -2.78 -0.47 2.17
N LYS A 129 -2.96 0.79 2.56
CA LYS A 129 -3.79 1.75 1.82
C LYS A 129 -3.14 2.20 0.51
N ASP A 130 -1.84 2.48 0.51
CA ASP A 130 -1.10 2.91 -0.68
C ASP A 130 -1.09 1.84 -1.75
N THR A 131 -0.81 0.58 -1.39
CA THR A 131 -0.85 -0.52 -2.36
C THR A 131 -2.27 -0.80 -2.85
N ALA A 132 -3.29 -0.62 -2.00
CA ALA A 132 -4.68 -0.74 -2.43
C ALA A 132 -5.07 0.34 -3.46
N ASP A 133 -4.63 1.58 -3.25
CA ASP A 133 -4.86 2.70 -4.17
C ASP A 133 -4.15 2.46 -5.51
N TYR A 134 -2.87 2.04 -5.50
CA TYR A 134 -2.15 1.65 -6.72
C TYR A 134 -2.83 0.50 -7.45
N THR A 135 -3.33 -0.50 -6.73
CA THR A 135 -4.05 -1.64 -7.33
C THR A 135 -5.30 -1.16 -8.08
N LEU A 136 -6.07 -0.23 -7.49
CA LEU A 136 -7.24 0.36 -8.15
C LEU A 136 -6.85 1.13 -9.41
N TYR A 137 -5.85 2.03 -9.30
CA TYR A 137 -5.37 2.82 -10.43
C TYR A 137 -4.92 1.94 -11.59
N LEU A 138 -4.00 1.00 -11.32
CA LEU A 138 -3.47 0.09 -12.33
C LEU A 138 -4.58 -0.77 -12.93
N PHE A 139 -5.57 -1.19 -12.15
CA PHE A 139 -6.71 -1.93 -12.69
C PHE A 139 -7.48 -1.12 -13.74
N THR A 140 -7.72 0.18 -13.51
CA THR A 140 -8.44 1.03 -14.48
C THR A 140 -7.68 1.16 -15.81
N GLU A 141 -6.36 1.37 -15.77
CA GLU A 141 -5.50 1.45 -16.96
C GLU A 141 -5.39 0.09 -17.67
N ILE A 142 -5.12 -0.96 -16.90
CA ILE A 142 -4.88 -2.30 -17.43
C ILE A 142 -6.15 -2.85 -18.07
N PHE A 143 -7.31 -2.73 -17.42
CA PHE A 143 -8.55 -3.26 -18.00
C PHE A 143 -8.92 -2.57 -19.32
N ALA A 144 -8.69 -1.26 -19.42
CA ALA A 144 -8.91 -0.48 -20.64
C ALA A 144 -7.98 -0.92 -21.78
N HIS A 145 -6.70 -1.18 -21.48
CA HIS A 145 -5.66 -1.39 -22.50
C HIS A 145 -5.08 -2.82 -22.57
N LEU A 146 -5.67 -3.80 -21.87
CA LEU A 146 -5.17 -5.17 -21.86
C LEU A 146 -5.11 -5.75 -23.28
N GLY A 147 -3.93 -6.22 -23.67
CA GLY A 147 -3.67 -6.79 -24.99
C GLY A 147 -3.27 -5.76 -26.05
N GLU A 148 -3.09 -4.50 -25.68
CA GLU A 148 -2.56 -3.43 -26.53
C GLU A 148 -1.09 -3.14 -26.21
N ASN A 149 -0.37 -2.52 -27.15
CA ASN A 149 0.93 -1.91 -26.85
C ASN A 149 0.68 -0.55 -26.18
N TYR A 150 0.68 -0.53 -24.86
CA TYR A 150 0.38 0.67 -24.08
C TYR A 150 1.36 0.79 -22.92
N GLN A 151 1.74 2.03 -22.58
CA GLN A 151 2.70 2.29 -21.51
C GLN A 151 2.03 3.19 -20.47
N ILE A 152 1.96 2.71 -19.24
CA ILE A 152 1.59 3.51 -18.08
C ILE A 152 2.87 4.16 -17.55
N GLN A 153 2.94 5.48 -17.61
CA GLN A 153 4.05 6.26 -17.04
C GLN A 153 3.73 6.59 -15.58
N LEU A 154 4.67 6.32 -14.69
CA LEU A 154 4.58 6.65 -13.27
C LEU A 154 5.62 7.71 -12.94
N ASP A 155 5.46 8.38 -11.80
CA ASP A 155 6.45 9.32 -11.30
C ASP A 155 7.79 8.62 -11.06
N ASP A 156 8.89 9.33 -11.26
CA ASP A 156 10.23 8.78 -11.05
C ASP A 156 10.52 8.61 -9.55
N GLU A 157 11.28 7.57 -9.22
CA GLU A 157 11.96 7.47 -7.92
C GLU A 157 13.47 7.39 -8.18
N LEU A 158 14.16 6.41 -7.62
CA LEU A 158 15.56 6.12 -7.94
C LEU A 158 15.77 5.76 -9.43
N ALA A 159 14.74 5.23 -10.08
CA ALA A 159 14.68 4.92 -11.50
C ALA A 159 13.38 5.47 -12.10
N ALA A 160 13.35 5.65 -13.42
CA ALA A 160 12.13 6.01 -14.12
C ALA A 160 11.22 4.79 -14.24
N ARG A 161 10.02 4.88 -13.68
CA ARG A 161 9.11 3.74 -13.51
C ARG A 161 8.08 3.71 -14.63
N LYS A 162 7.98 2.57 -15.32
CA LYS A 162 7.04 2.37 -16.43
C LYS A 162 6.42 0.99 -16.34
N ILE A 163 5.11 0.88 -16.54
CA ILE A 163 4.46 -0.41 -16.76
C ILE A 163 4.17 -0.53 -18.25
N GLN A 164 4.80 -1.50 -18.89
CA GLN A 164 4.62 -1.79 -20.30
C GLN A 164 3.59 -2.90 -20.45
N LEU A 165 2.47 -2.63 -21.13
CA LEU A 165 1.49 -3.63 -21.56
C LEU A 165 1.88 -4.16 -22.94
N PHE A 166 1.70 -5.45 -23.15
CA PHE A 166 2.08 -6.12 -24.38
C PHE A 166 0.87 -6.47 -25.26
N VAL A 167 1.09 -6.44 -26.57
CA VAL A 167 0.10 -6.92 -27.53
C VAL A 167 -0.17 -8.39 -27.29
N SER A 168 -1.43 -8.75 -27.06
CA SER A 168 -1.85 -10.15 -26.93
C SER A 168 -2.84 -10.52 -28.02
N LYS A 169 -2.56 -11.63 -28.72
CA LYS A 169 -3.47 -12.21 -29.73
C LYS A 169 -4.39 -13.28 -29.15
N LEU A 170 -4.32 -13.51 -27.83
CA LEU A 170 -5.13 -14.52 -27.17
C LEU A 170 -6.60 -14.10 -27.16
N SER A 171 -7.49 -15.04 -27.47
CA SER A 171 -8.94 -14.83 -27.36
C SER A 171 -9.34 -15.02 -25.90
N ILE A 172 -9.46 -13.91 -25.16
CA ILE A 172 -9.82 -13.92 -23.74
C ILE A 172 -11.27 -13.46 -23.60
N SER A 173 -12.10 -14.21 -22.86
CA SER A 173 -13.49 -13.79 -22.62
C SER A 173 -13.53 -12.49 -21.82
N TYR A 174 -14.58 -11.69 -21.97
CA TYR A 174 -14.63 -10.36 -21.35
C TYR A 174 -14.57 -10.40 -19.81
N ILE A 175 -15.15 -11.44 -19.20
CA ILE A 175 -15.09 -11.68 -17.76
C ILE A 175 -13.69 -12.13 -17.30
N GLU A 176 -13.02 -12.99 -18.07
CA GLU A 176 -11.64 -13.37 -17.77
C GLU A 176 -10.68 -12.21 -17.97
N ARG A 177 -10.91 -11.34 -18.96
CA ARG A 177 -10.15 -10.10 -19.14
C ARG A 177 -10.27 -9.21 -17.90
N TYR A 178 -11.47 -9.07 -17.34
CA TYR A 178 -11.69 -8.30 -16.11
C TYR A 178 -10.91 -8.88 -14.94
N THR A 179 -11.08 -10.19 -14.67
CA THR A 179 -10.39 -10.85 -13.56
C THR A 179 -8.87 -10.84 -13.75
N LEU A 180 -8.36 -11.19 -14.94
CA LEU A 180 -6.94 -11.15 -15.28
C LEU A 180 -6.34 -9.76 -15.06
N SER A 181 -7.05 -8.69 -15.44
CA SER A 181 -6.61 -7.32 -15.24
C SER A 181 -6.49 -6.97 -13.75
N ALA A 182 -7.41 -7.46 -12.92
CA ALA A 182 -7.37 -7.24 -11.47
C ALA A 182 -6.18 -7.97 -10.81
N TYR A 183 -5.91 -9.22 -11.19
CA TYR A 183 -4.72 -9.94 -10.73
C TYR A 183 -3.41 -9.27 -11.16
N LEU A 184 -3.33 -8.85 -12.43
CA LEU A 184 -2.16 -8.16 -12.96
C LEU A 184 -1.91 -6.82 -12.25
N ALA A 185 -2.98 -6.06 -11.98
CA ALA A 185 -2.90 -4.81 -11.23
C ALA A 185 -2.41 -5.01 -9.79
N ALA A 186 -2.92 -6.02 -9.09
CA ALA A 186 -2.50 -6.33 -7.72
C ALA A 186 -1.02 -6.75 -7.64
N GLU A 187 -0.56 -7.59 -8.58
CA GLU A 187 0.84 -8.00 -8.64
C GLU A 187 1.77 -6.81 -8.93
N LEU A 188 1.44 -5.99 -9.93
CA LEU A 188 2.25 -4.82 -10.29
C LEU A 188 2.25 -3.75 -9.19
N ALA A 189 1.13 -3.55 -8.48
CA ALA A 189 1.08 -2.64 -7.34
C ALA A 189 1.99 -3.10 -6.19
N PHE A 190 2.04 -4.41 -5.93
CA PHE A 190 2.99 -4.98 -4.97
C PHE A 190 4.44 -4.83 -5.46
N GLU A 191 4.73 -5.05 -6.75
CA GLU A 191 6.07 -4.81 -7.31
C GLU A 191 6.50 -3.34 -7.18
N LEU A 192 5.59 -2.38 -7.37
CA LEU A 192 5.86 -0.97 -7.13
C LEU A 192 6.21 -0.68 -5.65
N ALA A 193 5.51 -1.32 -4.71
CA ALA A 193 5.83 -1.19 -3.29
C ALA A 193 7.20 -1.80 -2.95
N ALA A 194 7.51 -2.99 -3.47
CA ALA A 194 8.84 -3.60 -3.30
C ALA A 194 9.96 -2.76 -3.91
N TRP A 195 9.69 -2.11 -5.04
CA TRP A 195 10.62 -1.14 -5.61
C TRP A 195 10.77 0.10 -4.73
N HIS A 196 9.70 0.61 -4.14
CA HIS A 196 9.76 1.75 -3.24
C HIS A 196 10.71 1.46 -2.08
N GLU A 197 10.60 0.30 -1.42
CA GLU A 197 11.53 -0.15 -0.37
C GLU A 197 13.00 -0.13 -0.81
N ILE A 198 13.26 -0.62 -2.04
CA ILE A 198 14.59 -0.52 -2.64
C ILE A 198 14.98 0.95 -2.78
N ALA A 199 14.16 1.79 -3.42
CA ALA A 199 14.48 3.18 -3.70
C ALA A 199 14.80 3.97 -2.42
N GLN A 200 13.95 3.90 -1.39
CA GLN A 200 14.18 4.60 -0.11
C GLN A 200 15.43 4.10 0.60
N SER A 201 15.77 2.80 0.50
CA SER A 201 17.01 2.26 1.06
C SER A 201 18.26 2.88 0.43
N TYR A 202 18.19 3.38 -0.81
CA TYR A 202 19.28 4.08 -1.51
C TYR A 202 19.16 5.61 -1.44
N GLY A 203 18.35 6.13 -0.53
CA GLY A 203 18.24 7.56 -0.23
C GLY A 203 17.24 8.32 -1.10
N TYR A 204 16.29 7.63 -1.73
CA TYR A 204 15.10 8.31 -2.25
C TYR A 204 14.31 8.92 -1.09
N GLU A 205 13.73 10.10 -1.34
CA GLU A 205 12.90 10.85 -0.40
C GLU A 205 11.65 11.32 -1.15
N SER A 206 10.47 10.92 -0.69
CA SER A 206 9.19 11.39 -1.24
C SER A 206 8.93 12.86 -0.89
N VAL A 207 9.47 13.32 0.25
CA VAL A 207 9.50 14.74 0.64
C VAL A 207 10.97 15.17 0.79
N PRO A 208 11.48 16.06 -0.10
CA PRO A 208 12.88 16.49 -0.05
C PRO A 208 13.30 17.01 1.34
N GLY A 209 14.40 16.46 1.87
CA GLY A 209 14.94 16.79 3.18
C GLY A 209 14.41 15.93 4.34
N PHE A 210 13.49 15.00 4.06
CA PHE A 210 13.00 14.03 5.04
C PHE A 210 13.42 12.61 4.61
N SER A 211 14.44 12.08 5.27
CA SER A 211 14.92 10.73 4.96
C SER A 211 13.89 9.67 5.34
N GLU A 212 13.57 8.81 4.39
CA GLU A 212 12.74 7.61 4.57
C GLU A 212 13.59 6.37 4.90
N GLY A 213 14.91 6.48 4.97
CA GLY A 213 15.80 5.33 5.23
C GLY A 213 15.53 4.61 6.56
N ILE A 214 14.88 5.28 7.53
CA ILE A 214 14.43 4.68 8.78
C ILE A 214 13.35 3.60 8.58
N SER A 215 12.50 3.72 7.57
CA SER A 215 11.42 2.78 7.27
C SER A 215 11.78 1.73 6.21
N ALA A 216 12.82 1.92 5.41
CA ALA A 216 13.12 1.02 4.29
C ALA A 216 13.20 -0.48 4.67
N PHE A 217 12.39 -1.34 4.08
CA PHE A 217 12.35 -2.77 4.42
C PHE A 217 12.05 -3.03 5.91
N SER A 218 11.19 -2.24 6.55
CA SER A 218 10.71 -2.56 7.89
C SER A 218 10.03 -3.93 7.90
N PRO A 219 10.11 -4.70 9.00
CA PRO A 219 9.62 -6.07 9.06
C PRO A 219 8.16 -6.29 8.61
N GLU A 220 7.34 -5.25 8.74
CA GLU A 220 5.91 -5.22 8.41
C GLU A 220 5.60 -4.81 6.97
N ASP A 221 6.49 -4.07 6.30
CA ASP A 221 6.14 -3.26 5.14
C ASP A 221 5.55 -4.10 4.01
N LEU A 222 6.34 -5.03 3.49
CA LEU A 222 5.93 -5.79 2.30
C LEU A 222 4.80 -6.77 2.60
N TYR A 223 4.65 -7.26 3.82
CA TYR A 223 3.45 -8.03 4.18
C TYR A 223 2.21 -7.13 4.23
N SER A 224 2.34 -5.90 4.71
CA SER A 224 1.29 -4.87 4.71
C SER A 224 0.91 -4.45 3.29
N ASN A 225 1.88 -4.23 2.41
CA ASN A 225 1.63 -3.95 0.99
C ASN A 225 0.89 -5.12 0.32
N LEU A 226 1.32 -6.37 0.56
CA LEU A 226 0.66 -7.56 0.02
C LEU A 226 -0.79 -7.68 0.52
N LEU A 227 -1.04 -7.40 1.79
CA LEU A 227 -2.39 -7.35 2.36
C LEU A 227 -3.25 -6.29 1.64
N GLY A 228 -2.70 -5.10 1.39
CA GLY A 228 -3.36 -4.03 0.62
C GLY A 228 -3.76 -4.47 -0.79
N ALA A 229 -2.82 -5.05 -1.54
CA ALA A 229 -3.09 -5.60 -2.87
C ALA A 229 -4.20 -6.66 -2.86
N ARG A 230 -4.18 -7.57 -1.87
CA ARG A 230 -5.19 -8.64 -1.71
C ARG A 230 -6.57 -8.09 -1.38
N ILE A 231 -6.68 -7.11 -0.48
CA ILE A 231 -7.96 -6.48 -0.16
C ILE A 231 -8.52 -5.74 -1.40
N ALA A 232 -7.68 -4.98 -2.10
CA ALA A 232 -8.09 -4.26 -3.30
C ALA A 232 -8.56 -5.21 -4.41
N LEU A 233 -7.85 -6.34 -4.62
CA LEU A 233 -8.27 -7.40 -5.54
C LEU A 233 -9.69 -7.89 -5.21
N THR A 234 -9.96 -8.27 -3.95
CA THR A 234 -11.30 -8.68 -3.51
C THR A 234 -12.34 -7.59 -3.82
N LEU A 235 -12.07 -6.33 -3.47
CA LEU A 235 -13.00 -5.22 -3.70
C LEU A 235 -13.30 -5.01 -5.20
N ILE A 236 -12.28 -5.08 -6.06
CA ILE A 236 -12.43 -4.94 -7.51
C ILE A 236 -13.28 -6.09 -8.08
N LEU A 237 -13.00 -7.34 -7.70
CA LEU A 237 -13.74 -8.52 -8.17
C LEU A 237 -15.21 -8.52 -7.68
N GLN A 238 -15.46 -7.86 -6.54
CA GLN A 238 -16.79 -7.62 -5.97
C GLN A 238 -17.42 -6.28 -6.43
N GLY A 239 -16.90 -5.68 -7.50
CA GLY A 239 -17.54 -4.56 -8.20
C GLY A 239 -17.43 -3.19 -7.50
N GLN A 240 -16.43 -2.99 -6.64
CA GLN A 240 -16.21 -1.70 -5.97
C GLN A 240 -15.37 -0.70 -6.78
N ALA A 241 -15.01 -1.04 -8.03
CA ALA A 241 -14.18 -0.21 -8.91
C ALA A 241 -14.98 0.76 -9.81
N SER A 242 -16.26 1.02 -9.52
CA SER A 242 -17.10 1.90 -10.36
C SER A 242 -16.89 3.40 -10.11
N SER A 243 -16.37 3.76 -8.94
CA SER A 243 -15.91 5.12 -8.60
C SER A 243 -14.93 5.09 -7.43
N VAL A 244 -14.10 6.12 -7.30
CA VAL A 244 -13.19 6.30 -6.16
C VAL A 244 -13.95 6.27 -4.83
N SER A 245 -15.09 6.95 -4.74
CA SER A 245 -15.91 6.97 -3.52
C SER A 245 -16.41 5.58 -3.13
N GLN A 246 -16.82 4.76 -4.10
CA GLN A 246 -17.26 3.39 -3.83
C GLN A 246 -16.09 2.52 -3.33
N PHE A 247 -14.93 2.60 -3.98
CA PHE A 247 -13.73 1.87 -3.56
C PHE A 247 -13.29 2.29 -2.15
N SER A 248 -13.23 3.60 -1.89
CA SER A 248 -12.95 4.18 -0.57
C SER A 248 -13.90 3.67 0.52
N ALA A 249 -15.20 3.66 0.26
CA ALA A 249 -16.17 3.12 1.19
C ALA A 249 -15.98 1.61 1.41
N GLY A 250 -15.61 0.87 0.37
CA GLY A 250 -15.24 -0.55 0.44
C GLY A 250 -14.03 -0.78 1.36
N MET A 251 -12.93 -0.08 1.11
CA MET A 251 -11.71 -0.14 1.94
C MET A 251 -12.00 0.19 3.41
N THR A 252 -12.76 1.26 3.64
CA THR A 252 -13.16 1.70 5.01
C THR A 252 -13.85 0.59 5.80
N LYS A 253 -14.65 -0.26 5.15
CA LYS A 253 -15.39 -1.34 5.81
C LYS A 253 -14.65 -2.67 5.85
N THR A 254 -13.92 -2.99 4.77
CA THR A 254 -13.26 -4.29 4.61
C THR A 254 -11.95 -4.36 5.37
N LEU A 255 -11.15 -3.29 5.43
CA LEU A 255 -9.86 -3.30 6.13
C LEU A 255 -9.99 -3.66 7.63
N PRO A 256 -10.91 -3.07 8.42
CA PRO A 256 -11.14 -3.50 9.80
C PRO A 256 -11.50 -4.98 9.93
N SER A 257 -12.22 -5.54 8.96
CA SER A 257 -12.62 -6.95 8.95
C SER A 257 -11.42 -7.86 8.65
N ALA A 258 -10.56 -7.45 7.72
CA ALA A 258 -9.31 -8.15 7.39
C ALA A 258 -8.37 -8.22 8.60
N LEU A 259 -8.18 -7.10 9.29
CA LEU A 259 -7.35 -7.04 10.49
C LEU A 259 -7.92 -7.93 11.61
N LYS A 260 -9.25 -7.96 11.79
CA LYS A 260 -9.91 -8.86 12.75
C LYS A 260 -9.72 -10.33 12.39
N GLU A 261 -9.81 -10.69 11.12
CA GLU A 261 -9.58 -12.07 10.64
C GLU A 261 -8.14 -12.54 10.90
N LEU A 262 -7.18 -11.62 10.78
CA LEU A 262 -5.78 -11.82 11.15
C LEU A 262 -5.54 -11.83 12.68
N GLY A 263 -6.57 -11.58 13.50
CA GLY A 263 -6.46 -11.55 14.96
C GLY A 263 -5.86 -10.25 15.48
N ALA A 264 -6.37 -9.09 15.04
CA ALA A 264 -5.94 -7.77 15.50
C ALA A 264 -6.01 -7.60 17.01
N TYR A 265 -4.92 -7.12 17.58
CA TYR A 265 -4.77 -6.85 19.01
C TYR A 265 -5.32 -5.47 19.38
N ALA A 266 -5.68 -5.31 20.65
CA ALA A 266 -5.95 -3.98 21.20
C ALA A 266 -4.66 -3.15 21.26
N LYS A 267 -4.80 -1.84 21.47
CA LYS A 267 -3.67 -0.91 21.52
C LYS A 267 -2.62 -1.28 22.56
N ASN A 268 -3.03 -1.63 23.78
CA ASN A 268 -2.13 -2.03 24.87
C ASN A 268 -1.41 -3.35 24.59
N GLU A 269 -2.08 -4.30 23.92
CA GLU A 269 -1.48 -5.57 23.51
C GLU A 269 -0.47 -5.36 22.38
N THR A 270 -0.77 -4.47 21.42
CA THR A 270 0.20 -4.05 20.40
C THR A 270 1.42 -3.37 21.03
N GLN A 271 1.24 -2.53 22.05
CA GLN A 271 2.35 -1.96 22.83
C GLN A 271 3.23 -3.05 23.44
N GLN A 272 2.61 -4.04 24.10
CA GLN A 272 3.34 -5.17 24.67
C GLN A 272 4.12 -5.97 23.62
N MET A 273 3.60 -6.07 22.40
CA MET A 273 4.33 -6.69 21.30
C MET A 273 5.54 -5.87 20.86
N PHE A 274 5.42 -4.54 20.80
CA PHE A 274 6.57 -3.66 20.54
C PHE A 274 7.63 -3.77 21.65
N ASP A 275 7.21 -3.81 22.91
CA ASP A 275 8.11 -3.97 24.07
C ASP A 275 8.91 -5.28 23.99
N GLN A 276 8.28 -6.36 23.53
CA GLN A 276 8.94 -7.67 23.38
C GLN A 276 10.03 -7.69 22.30
N VAL A 277 9.95 -6.79 21.31
CA VAL A 277 10.92 -6.71 20.21
C VAL A 277 11.80 -5.46 20.28
N ASP A 278 11.69 -4.66 21.35
CA ASP A 278 12.61 -3.55 21.60
C ASP A 278 14.04 -4.08 21.84
N SER A 279 15.03 -3.31 21.41
CA SER A 279 16.45 -3.67 21.28
C SER A 279 16.76 -4.88 20.38
N LEU A 280 15.75 -5.50 19.76
CA LEU A 280 15.93 -6.62 18.81
C LEU A 280 15.56 -6.22 17.38
N TRP A 281 14.42 -5.55 17.22
CA TRP A 281 13.88 -5.13 15.93
C TRP A 281 13.91 -3.62 15.78
N TRP A 282 13.76 -2.89 16.88
CA TRP A 282 13.89 -1.45 16.96
C TRP A 282 14.56 -1.04 18.27
N ASN A 283 14.94 0.23 18.40
CA ASN A 283 15.59 0.75 19.59
C ASN A 283 14.87 1.99 20.13
N SER A 284 14.09 1.79 21.20
CA SER A 284 13.31 2.84 21.89
C SER A 284 14.15 4.00 22.47
N LYS A 285 15.48 3.83 22.55
CA LYS A 285 16.38 4.87 23.04
C LYS A 285 16.76 5.87 21.95
N MET A 286 16.70 5.48 20.68
CA MET A 286 17.03 6.30 19.51
C MET A 286 15.94 7.32 19.18
N HIS A 287 16.22 8.22 18.23
CA HIS A 287 15.30 9.27 17.81
C HIS A 287 15.02 9.12 16.32
N VAL A 288 13.80 9.40 15.90
CA VAL A 288 13.50 9.66 14.48
C VAL A 288 14.26 10.95 14.06
N PRO A 289 14.95 10.98 12.91
CA PRO A 289 14.97 9.99 11.82
C PRO A 289 16.25 9.10 11.77
N ASP A 290 16.83 8.70 12.91
CA ASP A 290 18.01 7.83 12.91
C ASP A 290 17.70 6.48 12.25
N LYS A 291 18.38 6.17 11.14
CA LYS A 291 18.19 4.95 10.34
C LYS A 291 18.17 3.67 11.18
N PHE A 292 19.10 3.54 12.11
CA PHE A 292 19.25 2.36 12.96
C PHE A 292 18.47 2.44 14.27
N LEU A 293 17.49 3.34 14.36
CA LEU A 293 16.34 3.10 15.23
C LEU A 293 15.69 1.77 14.86
N LEU A 294 15.62 1.44 13.56
CA LEU A 294 15.22 0.13 13.06
C LEU A 294 16.44 -0.79 12.94
N LEU A 295 16.44 -1.87 13.71
CA LEU A 295 17.53 -2.86 13.81
C LEU A 295 17.29 -4.09 12.95
N LYS A 296 16.03 -4.48 12.74
CA LYS A 296 15.65 -5.61 11.90
C LYS A 296 14.98 -5.12 10.63
N ARG A 297 15.43 -5.63 9.49
CA ARG A 297 14.83 -5.38 8.17
C ARG A 297 14.47 -6.71 7.50
N ASP A 298 13.53 -6.68 6.56
CA ASP A 298 13.10 -7.84 5.78
C ASP A 298 13.24 -7.59 4.27
N TYR A 299 14.35 -8.08 3.71
CA TYR A 299 14.74 -7.88 2.31
C TYR A 299 14.10 -8.88 1.33
N GLU A 300 13.21 -9.78 1.78
CA GLU A 300 12.47 -10.65 0.86
C GLU A 300 11.51 -9.79 0.02
N THR A 301 11.59 -9.85 -1.31
CA THR A 301 10.75 -9.03 -2.22
C THR A 301 9.68 -9.87 -2.94
N SER A 302 9.51 -11.13 -2.55
CA SER A 302 8.52 -12.05 -3.12
C SER A 302 7.10 -11.63 -2.73
N SER A 303 6.17 -11.69 -3.71
CA SER A 303 4.73 -11.55 -3.48
C SER A 303 4.09 -12.81 -2.88
N THR A 304 4.90 -13.82 -2.54
CA THR A 304 4.53 -15.01 -1.78
C THR A 304 5.40 -15.06 -0.53
N ARG A 305 4.87 -14.67 0.62
CA ARG A 305 5.68 -14.47 1.83
C ARG A 305 4.93 -14.78 3.12
N MET A 306 5.71 -15.09 4.15
CA MET A 306 5.22 -15.11 5.53
C MET A 306 5.35 -13.70 6.13
N PRO A 307 4.52 -13.34 7.11
CA PRO A 307 4.77 -12.16 7.91
C PRO A 307 6.00 -12.38 8.78
N VAL A 308 6.71 -11.29 9.09
CA VAL A 308 7.79 -11.36 10.06
C VAL A 308 7.19 -11.40 11.46
N MET A 309 7.37 -12.53 12.13
CA MET A 309 6.82 -12.79 13.46
C MET A 309 7.91 -12.81 14.53
N PRO A 310 7.65 -12.33 15.76
CA PRO A 310 8.56 -12.58 16.87
C PRO A 310 8.71 -14.09 17.10
N LEU A 311 9.89 -14.55 17.52
CA LEU A 311 10.26 -15.98 17.54
C LEU A 311 9.20 -16.89 18.20
N LYS A 312 8.58 -16.43 19.29
CA LYS A 312 7.55 -17.18 20.03
C LYS A 312 6.25 -17.40 19.24
N TYR A 313 6.01 -16.60 18.20
CA TYR A 313 4.75 -16.55 17.45
C TYR A 313 4.89 -16.97 15.98
N ILE A 314 6.08 -17.41 15.53
CA ILE A 314 6.33 -17.81 14.13
C ILE A 314 5.31 -18.82 13.61
N GLN A 315 4.90 -19.77 14.45
CA GLN A 315 3.95 -20.83 14.09
C GLN A 315 2.52 -20.32 13.76
N TYR A 316 2.17 -19.10 14.18
CA TYR A 316 0.86 -18.51 13.90
C TYR A 316 0.86 -17.67 12.63
N GLY A 317 2.05 -17.38 12.07
CA GLY A 317 2.20 -16.60 10.86
C GLY A 317 1.37 -17.17 9.73
N HIS A 318 0.60 -16.31 9.08
CA HIS A 318 -0.28 -16.69 7.99
C HIS A 318 0.32 -16.26 6.66
N LYS A 319 0.61 -17.23 5.80
CA LYS A 319 1.19 -16.95 4.49
C LYS A 319 0.20 -16.22 3.61
N LEU A 320 0.63 -15.16 2.94
CA LEU A 320 -0.11 -14.55 1.84
C LEU A 320 0.65 -14.71 0.53
N SER A 321 -0.09 -14.78 -0.57
CA SER A 321 0.50 -14.82 -1.91
C SER A 321 -0.37 -14.12 -2.96
N LEU A 322 0.27 -13.57 -3.99
CA LEU A 322 -0.36 -13.25 -5.26
C LEU A 322 0.13 -14.23 -6.34
N PRO A 323 -0.77 -14.88 -7.08
CA PRO A 323 -0.39 -15.89 -8.05
C PRO A 323 0.18 -15.25 -9.32
N GLN A 324 1.26 -15.82 -9.84
CA GLN A 324 1.87 -15.41 -11.12
C GLN A 324 1.05 -15.84 -12.35
N ASN A 325 -0.03 -16.58 -12.14
CA ASN A 325 -0.92 -17.09 -13.17
C ASN A 325 -2.37 -16.85 -12.75
N TYR A 326 -3.20 -16.45 -13.70
CA TYR A 326 -4.65 -16.56 -13.59
C TYR A 326 -5.14 -17.65 -14.55
N LYS A 327 -5.65 -18.76 -14.01
CA LYS A 327 -5.88 -20.00 -14.77
C LYS A 327 -4.61 -20.42 -15.53
N HIS A 328 -4.65 -20.40 -16.86
CA HIS A 328 -3.53 -20.75 -17.74
C HIS A 328 -2.80 -19.51 -18.30
N TYR A 329 -3.24 -18.30 -17.94
CA TYR A 329 -2.63 -17.05 -18.37
C TYR A 329 -1.51 -16.66 -17.42
N LYS A 330 -0.28 -16.55 -17.92
CA LYS A 330 0.86 -16.01 -17.16
C LYS A 330 0.77 -14.49 -17.14
N LEU A 331 0.77 -13.87 -15.96
CA LEU A 331 0.64 -12.41 -15.82
C LEU A 331 1.72 -11.65 -16.62
N ALA A 332 2.96 -12.14 -16.58
CA ALA A 332 4.11 -11.57 -17.29
C ALA A 332 3.99 -11.58 -18.83
N GLN A 333 3.01 -12.30 -19.42
CA GLN A 333 2.73 -12.22 -20.86
C GLN A 333 1.98 -10.94 -21.24
N PHE A 334 1.35 -10.26 -20.28
CA PHE A 334 0.46 -9.13 -20.54
C PHE A 334 1.06 -7.79 -20.13
N ALA A 335 1.86 -7.75 -19.07
CA ALA A 335 2.57 -6.54 -18.69
C ALA A 335 3.84 -6.82 -17.87
N GLN A 336 4.67 -5.80 -17.73
CA GLN A 336 5.88 -5.81 -16.91
C GLN A 336 6.20 -4.42 -16.36
N LEU A 337 6.59 -4.34 -15.08
CA LEU A 337 7.26 -3.18 -14.52
C LEU A 337 8.70 -3.08 -15.07
N GLN A 338 9.02 -1.92 -15.65
CA GLN A 338 10.33 -1.57 -16.19
C GLN A 338 10.88 -0.36 -15.45
N LEU A 339 12.09 -0.50 -14.91
CA LEU A 339 12.77 0.52 -14.14
C LEU A 339 13.98 1.00 -14.94
N TRP A 340 13.87 2.17 -15.55
CA TRP A 340 14.89 2.69 -16.46
C TRP A 340 15.92 3.54 -15.70
N PRO A 341 17.22 3.37 -15.97
CA PRO A 341 18.27 4.16 -15.35
C PRO A 341 18.05 5.66 -15.50
N THR A 342 18.25 6.38 -14.39
CA THR A 342 18.27 7.85 -14.32
C THR A 342 19.63 8.29 -13.78
N LYS A 343 19.85 9.62 -13.67
CA LYS A 343 21.02 10.17 -13.00
C LYS A 343 21.15 9.78 -11.52
N PHE A 344 20.05 9.36 -10.88
CA PHE A 344 20.03 8.95 -9.48
C PHE A 344 20.33 7.45 -9.30
N SER A 345 20.15 6.65 -10.36
CA SER A 345 20.34 5.20 -10.33
C SER A 345 21.80 4.72 -10.27
N THR A 346 22.79 5.63 -10.21
CA THR A 346 24.22 5.29 -10.23
C THR A 346 24.68 4.48 -9.01
N VAL A 347 23.88 4.48 -7.95
CA VAL A 347 24.11 3.71 -6.71
C VAL A 347 23.63 2.25 -6.83
N LEU A 348 22.87 1.91 -7.87
CA LEU A 348 22.40 0.55 -8.12
C LEU A 348 23.41 -0.27 -8.94
N PRO A 349 23.36 -1.62 -8.86
CA PRO A 349 24.12 -2.47 -9.75
C PRO A 349 23.86 -2.13 -11.22
N ALA A 350 24.94 -1.89 -11.99
CA ALA A 350 24.84 -1.48 -13.39
C ALA A 350 24.00 -2.46 -14.22
N LYS A 351 23.09 -1.93 -15.03
CA LYS A 351 22.18 -2.70 -15.87
C LYS A 351 22.19 -2.16 -17.29
N LYS A 352 22.28 -3.06 -18.27
CA LYS A 352 22.04 -2.73 -19.67
C LYS A 352 20.53 -2.80 -19.93
N GLY A 353 19.90 -1.66 -20.21
CA GLY A 353 18.45 -1.56 -20.37
C GLY A 353 17.78 -1.10 -19.09
N TYR A 354 16.83 -1.88 -18.58
CA TYR A 354 16.03 -1.58 -17.38
C TYR A 354 16.06 -2.76 -16.41
N TRP A 355 15.82 -2.48 -15.12
CA TRP A 355 15.58 -3.51 -14.11
C TRP A 355 14.12 -3.97 -14.14
N THR A 356 13.89 -5.21 -13.72
CA THR A 356 12.57 -5.83 -13.56
C THR A 356 12.46 -6.50 -12.18
N ARG A 357 11.30 -7.06 -11.84
CA ARG A 357 11.10 -7.84 -10.61
C ARG A 357 12.18 -8.89 -10.35
N GLU A 358 12.75 -9.48 -11.41
CA GLU A 358 13.74 -10.56 -11.30
C GLU A 358 15.08 -10.04 -10.74
N ASP A 359 15.32 -8.73 -10.83
CA ASP A 359 16.51 -8.09 -10.29
C ASP A 359 16.36 -7.76 -8.79
N PHE A 360 15.13 -7.73 -8.24
CA PHE A 360 14.86 -7.26 -6.88
C PHE A 360 15.57 -8.08 -5.80
N PRO A 361 15.56 -9.44 -5.83
CA PRO A 361 16.24 -10.21 -4.80
C PRO A 361 17.74 -9.92 -4.73
N GLN A 362 18.39 -9.72 -5.88
CA GLN A 362 19.81 -9.41 -5.92
C GLN A 362 20.09 -7.99 -5.39
N ILE A 363 19.30 -7.00 -5.80
CA ILE A 363 19.44 -5.62 -5.31
C ILE A 363 19.20 -5.55 -3.80
N ALA A 364 18.13 -6.19 -3.31
CA ALA A 364 17.79 -6.23 -1.89
C ALA A 364 18.88 -6.95 -1.06
N LYS A 365 19.51 -8.00 -1.62
CA LYS A 365 20.65 -8.65 -0.95
C LYS A 365 21.87 -7.73 -0.82
N PHE A 366 22.14 -6.90 -1.83
CA PHE A 366 23.20 -5.89 -1.71
C PHE A 366 22.87 -4.83 -0.67
N THR A 367 21.60 -4.40 -0.60
CA THR A 367 21.11 -3.49 0.44
C THR A 367 21.33 -4.08 1.83
N GLU A 368 20.99 -5.35 2.05
CA GLU A 368 21.20 -6.05 3.34
C GLU A 368 22.68 -6.01 3.77
N ILE A 369 23.60 -6.35 2.86
CA ILE A 369 25.04 -6.35 3.16
C ILE A 369 25.51 -4.94 3.53
N ARG A 370 25.08 -3.93 2.76
CA ARG A 370 25.45 -2.53 3.02
C ARG A 370 24.93 -2.05 4.36
N ASP A 371 23.66 -2.30 4.67
CA ASP A 371 23.04 -1.88 5.93
C ASP A 371 23.70 -2.55 7.14
N ASN A 372 24.08 -3.83 7.04
CA ASN A 372 24.82 -4.52 8.09
C ASN A 372 26.21 -3.91 8.31
N LEU A 373 26.95 -3.59 7.23
CA LEU A 373 28.25 -2.94 7.32
C LEU A 373 28.17 -1.52 7.91
N GLU A 374 27.13 -0.77 7.57
CA GLU A 374 26.87 0.55 8.14
C GLU A 374 26.53 0.47 9.63
N LEU A 375 25.75 -0.53 10.05
CA LEU A 375 25.39 -0.74 11.46
C LEU A 375 26.61 -1.11 12.32
N GLU A 376 27.52 -1.95 11.81
CA GLU A 376 28.77 -2.33 12.50
C GLU A 376 29.73 -1.16 12.75
N GLN A 377 29.57 -0.05 12.02
CA GLN A 377 30.42 1.14 12.13
C GLN A 377 29.91 2.17 13.15
N GLN A 378 28.73 1.96 13.75
CA GLN A 378 28.13 2.84 14.77
C GLN A 378 28.41 2.32 16.18
#